data_AF-A0A9D1DPB5-F1
#
_entry.id   AF-A0A9D1DPB5-F1
#
_cell.length_a   1.000
_cell.length_b   1.000
_cell.length_c   1.000
_cell.angle_alpha   90.00
_cell.angle_beta   90.00
_cell.angle_gamma   90.00
#
_symmetry.space_group_name_H-M   'P 1'
#
loop_
_entity.id
_entity.type
_entity.pdbx_description
1 polymer ?
#
loop_
_entity_poly.entity_id
_entity_poly.type
_entity_poly.pdbx_seq_one_letter_code
_entity_poly.pdbx_strand_id
1 'polypeptide(L)'
;MSVYKNLPVLDLRKMSVEEARQIEKITNVAALLLPDDGDPELRSAIAAIPKKNVACVVPVPSQVPSVIHNGIYIGTKEDLSKDQILIVNGAGVISDCPAESRARFIVNGMMVRKKGTDLNILEINGLNVFFDFENVVTQLEGLEVDRDLLEFSENKTLFLSVDEMKISEDVSKELLLEKQPYFVSVAEIRCAKEISAYVRLHAQTMAGVEIFSGDENEDD
;
A
#
# COMPACT_ATOMS: atom_id res chain seq x y z
N MET A 1 7.13 31.50 -10.42
CA MET A 1 5.98 30.85 -9.77
C MET A 1 6.04 29.36 -10.05
N SER A 2 5.72 28.54 -9.06
CA SER A 2 5.88 27.08 -9.08
C SER A 2 4.54 26.38 -9.31
N VAL A 3 4.55 25.29 -10.09
CA VAL A 3 3.39 24.42 -10.31
C VAL A 3 3.76 23.02 -9.86
N TYR A 4 3.04 22.48 -8.87
CA TYR A 4 3.20 21.10 -8.42
C TYR A 4 2.19 20.20 -9.14
N LYS A 5 2.68 19.14 -9.77
CA LYS A 5 1.84 18.19 -10.51
C LYS A 5 2.33 16.75 -10.43
N ASN A 6 1.38 15.80 -10.46
CA ASN A 6 1.63 14.36 -10.55
C ASN A 6 2.55 13.84 -9.43
N LEU A 7 2.20 14.14 -8.18
CA LEU A 7 2.97 13.71 -7.00
C LEU A 7 2.16 12.71 -6.16
N PRO A 8 2.78 11.62 -5.67
CA PRO A 8 2.12 10.75 -4.70
C PRO A 8 1.87 11.49 -3.39
N VAL A 9 2.85 12.28 -2.92
CA VAL A 9 2.69 13.16 -1.76
C VAL A 9 3.33 14.51 -2.02
N LEU A 10 2.64 15.58 -1.61
CA LEU A 10 3.19 16.93 -1.50
C LEU A 10 3.13 17.35 -0.04
N ASP A 11 4.28 17.55 0.60
CA ASP A 11 4.36 18.02 1.99
C ASP A 11 4.68 19.51 2.02
N LEU A 12 3.74 20.32 2.51
CA LEU A 12 3.88 21.78 2.62
C LEU A 12 4.18 22.24 4.05
N ARG A 13 4.33 21.32 5.02
CA ARG A 13 4.46 21.68 6.44
C ARG A 13 5.66 22.54 6.77
N LYS A 14 6.76 22.36 6.05
CA LYS A 14 8.05 23.03 6.31
C LYS A 14 8.32 24.22 5.40
N MET A 15 7.29 24.68 4.68
CA MET A 15 7.39 25.76 3.72
C MET A 15 7.31 27.14 4.40
N SER A 16 7.99 28.15 3.86
CA SER A 16 7.80 29.54 4.29
C SER A 16 6.55 30.17 3.67
N VAL A 17 6.11 31.30 4.22
CA VAL A 17 4.96 32.06 3.67
C VAL A 17 5.28 32.56 2.25
N GLU A 18 6.51 33.02 2.02
CA GLU A 18 6.98 33.48 0.72
C GLU A 18 6.96 32.36 -0.31
N GLU A 19 7.49 31.19 0.05
CA GLU A 19 7.48 30.00 -0.80
C GLU A 19 6.05 29.58 -1.15
N ALA A 20 5.13 29.55 -0.18
CA ALA A 20 3.73 29.21 -0.39
C ALA A 20 3.03 30.18 -1.35
N ARG A 21 3.32 31.50 -1.25
CA ARG A 21 2.78 32.54 -2.15
C ARG A 21 3.30 32.44 -3.57
N GLN A 22 4.46 31.81 -3.79
CA GLN A 22 4.99 31.58 -5.14
C GLN A 22 4.35 30.38 -5.84
N ILE A 23 3.51 29.59 -5.15
CA ILE A 23 2.82 28.45 -5.74
C ILE A 23 1.60 28.93 -6.53
N GLU A 24 1.67 28.75 -7.84
CA GLU A 24 0.57 29.12 -8.75
C GLU A 24 -0.57 28.11 -8.67
N LYS A 25 -0.25 26.80 -8.60
CA LYS A 25 -1.25 25.74 -8.65
C LYS A 25 -0.70 24.40 -8.16
N ILE A 26 -1.59 23.60 -7.57
CA ILE A 26 -1.36 22.19 -7.22
C ILE A 26 -2.35 21.32 -8.00
N THR A 27 -1.86 20.32 -8.73
CA THR A 27 -2.71 19.42 -9.54
C THR A 27 -2.31 17.95 -9.44
N ASN A 28 -3.26 17.02 -9.45
CA ASN A 28 -2.97 15.57 -9.49
C ASN A 28 -2.00 15.15 -8.37
N VAL A 29 -2.42 15.32 -7.13
CA VAL A 29 -1.63 14.93 -5.95
C VAL A 29 -2.44 13.91 -5.15
N ALA A 30 -1.87 12.76 -4.81
CA ALA A 30 -2.61 11.77 -4.03
C ALA A 30 -2.79 12.25 -2.59
N ALA A 31 -1.72 12.63 -1.88
CA ALA A 31 -1.82 13.23 -0.55
C ALA A 31 -1.13 14.60 -0.44
N LEU A 32 -1.85 15.58 0.10
CA LEU A 32 -1.32 16.91 0.42
C LEU A 32 -1.20 17.08 1.94
N LEU A 33 0.01 17.16 2.47
CA LEU A 33 0.25 17.37 3.90
C LEU A 33 0.32 18.85 4.23
N LEU A 34 -0.47 19.26 5.21
CA LEU A 34 -0.55 20.65 5.66
C LEU A 34 -0.18 20.76 7.14
N PRO A 35 0.42 21.88 7.57
CA PRO A 35 0.72 22.09 8.98
C PRO A 35 -0.58 22.38 9.76
N ASP A 36 -0.90 21.54 10.75
CA ASP A 36 -2.05 21.78 11.64
C ASP A 36 -1.72 22.79 12.76
N ASP A 37 -0.44 22.87 13.13
CA ASP A 37 0.19 23.74 14.12
C ASP A 37 0.94 24.93 13.50
N GLY A 38 0.80 25.14 12.19
CA GLY A 38 1.49 26.19 11.46
C GLY A 38 0.99 27.60 11.76
N ASP A 39 1.85 28.58 11.52
CA ASP A 39 1.51 30.01 11.62
C ASP A 39 0.24 30.34 10.79
N PRO A 40 -0.72 31.14 11.32
CA PRO A 40 -1.93 31.50 10.60
C PRO A 40 -1.68 32.11 9.21
N GLU A 41 -0.60 32.88 9.02
CA GLU A 41 -0.28 33.48 7.72
C GLU A 41 0.13 32.41 6.72
N LEU A 42 0.94 31.43 7.13
CA LEU A 42 1.31 30.28 6.30
C LEU A 42 0.08 29.47 5.89
N ARG A 43 -0.79 29.14 6.86
CA ARG A 43 -2.03 28.40 6.58
C ARG A 43 -2.94 29.15 5.62
N SER A 44 -3.05 30.47 5.77
CA SER A 44 -3.81 31.32 4.83
C SER A 44 -3.18 31.34 3.44
N ALA A 45 -1.85 31.44 3.33
CA ALA A 45 -1.14 31.42 2.05
C ALA A 45 -1.37 30.08 1.32
N ILE A 46 -1.23 28.95 2.03
CA ILE A 46 -1.49 27.62 1.50
C ILE A 46 -2.94 27.43 1.07
N ALA A 47 -3.90 27.92 1.88
CA ALA A 47 -5.32 27.81 1.58
C ALA A 47 -5.68 28.50 0.26
N ALA A 48 -5.05 29.65 -0.03
CA ALA A 48 -5.28 30.43 -1.25
C ALA A 48 -4.76 29.76 -2.54
N ILE A 49 -3.85 28.78 -2.44
CA ILE A 49 -3.30 28.08 -3.60
C ILE A 49 -4.43 27.32 -4.33
N PRO A 50 -4.66 27.54 -5.64
CA PRO A 50 -5.61 26.76 -6.43
C PRO A 50 -5.24 25.27 -6.48
N LYS A 51 -6.20 24.39 -6.16
CA LYS A 51 -6.03 22.93 -6.11
C LYS A 51 -6.98 22.25 -7.10
N LYS A 52 -6.51 21.22 -7.82
CA LYS A 52 -7.33 20.37 -8.70
C LYS A 52 -6.87 18.91 -8.60
N ASN A 53 -7.81 17.95 -8.54
CA ASN A 53 -7.48 16.53 -8.45
C ASN A 53 -6.48 16.21 -7.32
N VAL A 54 -6.76 16.72 -6.12
CA VAL A 54 -6.03 16.35 -4.90
C VAL A 54 -6.91 15.32 -4.19
N ALA A 55 -6.42 14.09 -4.02
CA ALA A 55 -7.27 13.01 -3.50
C ALA A 55 -7.56 13.19 -2.00
N CYS A 56 -6.53 13.52 -1.21
CA CYS A 56 -6.69 13.84 0.21
C CYS A 56 -5.81 15.01 0.66
N VAL A 57 -6.30 15.74 1.67
CA VAL A 57 -5.58 16.80 2.37
C VAL A 57 -5.49 16.40 3.83
N VAL A 58 -4.26 16.18 4.33
CA VAL A 58 -4.01 15.62 5.66
C VAL A 58 -3.32 16.67 6.52
N PRO A 59 -4.02 17.26 7.50
CA PRO A 59 -3.40 18.13 8.49
C PRO A 59 -2.54 17.29 9.45
N VAL A 60 -1.29 17.69 9.63
CA VAL A 60 -0.32 16.99 10.47
C VAL A 60 0.66 17.96 11.12
N PRO A 61 1.21 17.66 12.32
CA PRO A 61 2.14 18.54 13.00
C PRO A 61 3.42 18.79 12.21
N SER A 62 3.88 20.04 12.20
CA SER A 62 5.01 20.50 11.40
C SER A 62 6.34 19.84 11.80
N GLN A 63 6.47 19.51 13.08
CA GLN A 63 7.70 18.96 13.65
C GLN A 63 7.80 17.43 13.58
N VAL A 64 6.68 16.74 13.31
CA VAL A 64 6.67 15.27 13.25
C VAL A 64 7.37 14.82 11.97
N PRO A 65 8.41 13.98 12.04
CA PRO A 65 9.11 13.50 10.86
C PRO A 65 8.19 12.67 9.99
N SER A 66 8.36 12.79 8.67
CA SER A 66 7.73 11.93 7.67
C SER A 66 8.78 11.05 7.02
N VAL A 67 8.51 9.75 6.93
CA VAL A 67 9.37 8.77 6.24
C VAL A 67 8.57 8.17 5.10
N ILE A 68 9.17 8.16 3.90
CA ILE A 68 8.54 7.65 2.69
C ILE A 68 9.12 6.29 2.35
N HIS A 69 8.24 5.30 2.17
CA HIS A 69 8.57 3.99 1.66
C HIS A 69 7.86 3.77 0.32
N ASN A 70 8.64 3.45 -0.72
CA ASN A 70 8.12 3.09 -2.03
C ASN A 70 8.28 1.58 -2.26
N GLY A 71 7.31 0.96 -2.95
CA GLY A 71 7.29 -0.49 -3.18
C GLY A 71 6.65 -1.22 -2.00
N ILE A 72 7.39 -2.14 -1.37
CA ILE A 72 6.90 -2.95 -0.25
C ILE A 72 7.52 -2.44 1.06
N TYR A 73 6.66 -2.11 2.01
CA TYR A 73 7.02 -1.78 3.38
C TYR A 73 6.60 -2.91 4.31
N ILE A 74 7.55 -3.47 5.08
CA ILE A 74 7.24 -4.43 6.15
C ILE A 74 7.46 -3.70 7.48
N GLY A 75 6.38 -3.45 8.20
CA GLY A 75 6.45 -2.66 9.42
C GLY A 75 7.04 -3.43 10.59
N THR A 76 7.98 -2.79 11.27
CA THR A 76 8.60 -3.33 12.47
C THR A 76 8.03 -2.67 13.72
N LYS A 77 8.15 -3.34 14.88
CA LYS A 77 7.78 -2.73 16.16
C LYS A 77 8.53 -1.42 16.42
N GLU A 78 9.79 -1.32 15.97
CA GLU A 78 10.59 -0.13 16.12
C GLU A 78 10.00 1.05 15.34
N ASP A 79 9.65 0.85 14.06
CA ASP A 79 9.04 1.89 13.24
C ASP A 79 7.70 2.36 13.83
N LEU A 80 6.90 1.42 14.30
CA LEU A 80 5.57 1.67 14.86
C LEU A 80 5.62 2.40 16.21
N SER A 81 6.72 2.27 16.95
CA SER A 81 6.91 2.92 18.25
C SER A 81 7.38 4.38 18.14
N LYS A 82 7.88 4.79 16.97
CA LYS A 82 8.35 6.16 16.73
C LYS A 82 7.18 7.09 16.45
N ASP A 83 7.27 8.32 16.95
CA ASP A 83 6.33 9.37 16.62
C ASP A 83 6.66 9.98 15.26
N GLN A 84 6.10 9.36 14.21
CA GLN A 84 6.40 9.69 12.83
C GLN A 84 5.18 9.46 11.92
N ILE A 85 5.22 10.06 10.74
CA ILE A 85 4.26 9.81 9.68
C ILE A 85 4.94 8.87 8.67
N LEU A 86 4.43 7.65 8.57
CA LEU A 86 4.86 6.66 7.59
C LEU A 86 3.99 6.81 6.34
N ILE A 87 4.62 7.22 5.26
CA ILE A 87 4.00 7.36 3.94
C ILE A 87 4.40 6.12 3.13
N VAL A 88 3.43 5.29 2.79
CA VAL A 88 3.65 4.06 2.01
C VAL A 88 3.05 4.22 0.62
N ASN A 89 3.90 4.24 -0.41
CA ASN A 89 3.48 4.23 -1.81
C ASN A 89 3.73 2.83 -2.39
N GLY A 90 2.66 2.06 -2.61
CA GLY A 90 2.74 0.65 -2.96
C GLY A 90 2.00 -0.20 -1.93
N ALA A 91 2.68 -1.17 -1.33
CA ALA A 91 2.08 -2.10 -0.37
C ALA A 91 2.77 -2.02 1.00
N GLY A 92 2.00 -1.97 2.09
CA GLY A 92 2.48 -2.10 3.46
C GLY A 92 1.99 -3.42 4.09
N VAL A 93 2.83 -4.07 4.88
CA VAL A 93 2.48 -5.29 5.64
C VAL A 93 2.78 -5.07 7.11
N ILE A 94 1.76 -5.23 7.96
CA ILE A 94 1.88 -5.17 9.41
C ILE A 94 1.44 -6.51 10.01
N SER A 95 2.42 -7.28 10.47
CA SER A 95 2.19 -8.60 11.09
C SER A 95 1.93 -8.51 12.59
N ASP A 96 2.49 -7.49 13.24
CA ASP A 96 2.38 -7.27 14.68
C ASP A 96 2.52 -5.77 14.98
N CYS A 97 1.94 -5.33 16.09
CA CYS A 97 1.94 -3.93 16.50
C CYS A 97 2.28 -3.81 18.00
N PRO A 98 3.12 -2.85 18.42
CA PRO A 98 3.24 -2.54 19.85
C PRO A 98 1.88 -2.13 20.44
N ALA A 99 1.69 -2.37 21.75
CA ALA A 99 0.45 -2.01 22.45
C ALA A 99 0.10 -0.51 22.32
N GLU A 100 1.12 0.34 22.18
CA GLU A 100 0.98 1.77 21.92
C GLU A 100 1.75 2.14 20.65
N SER A 101 1.10 2.02 19.50
CA SER A 101 1.64 2.53 18.23
C SER A 101 1.57 4.05 18.19
N ARG A 102 2.69 4.69 17.90
CA ARG A 102 2.80 6.15 17.73
C ARG A 102 2.94 6.57 16.28
N ALA A 103 3.25 5.62 15.40
CA ALA A 103 3.34 5.87 13.98
C ALA A 103 1.97 6.12 13.38
N ARG A 104 1.91 7.09 12.46
CA ARG A 104 0.72 7.49 11.73
C ARG A 104 0.89 7.17 10.25
N PHE A 105 -0.09 6.52 9.66
CA PHE A 105 0.03 6.02 8.29
C PHE A 105 -0.73 6.86 7.27
N ILE A 106 -0.08 7.12 6.14
CA ILE A 106 -0.69 7.60 4.90
C ILE A 106 -0.31 6.59 3.83
N VAL A 107 -1.30 5.92 3.23
CA VAL A 107 -1.05 4.82 2.29
C VAL A 107 -1.61 5.18 0.92
N ASN A 108 -0.76 5.15 -0.09
CA ASN A 108 -1.13 5.23 -1.50
C ASN A 108 -0.93 3.85 -2.14
N GLY A 109 -1.98 3.05 -2.19
CA GLY A 109 -1.93 1.65 -2.61
C GLY A 109 -2.61 0.74 -1.58
N MET A 110 -1.90 -0.28 -1.08
CA MET A 110 -2.48 -1.29 -0.21
C MET A 110 -1.83 -1.35 1.17
N MET A 111 -2.64 -1.54 2.20
CA MET A 111 -2.20 -1.88 3.54
C MET A 111 -2.75 -3.27 3.90
N VAL A 112 -1.86 -4.20 4.16
CA VAL A 112 -2.17 -5.57 4.58
C VAL A 112 -1.83 -5.72 6.05
N ARG A 113 -2.81 -6.16 6.83
CA ARG A 113 -2.71 -6.22 8.29
C ARG A 113 -3.04 -7.61 8.78
N LYS A 114 -2.27 -8.10 9.76
CA LYS A 114 -2.71 -9.26 10.54
C LYS A 114 -3.93 -8.86 11.35
N LYS A 115 -4.95 -9.72 11.40
CA LYS A 115 -6.14 -9.51 12.24
C LYS A 115 -5.72 -9.25 13.68
N GLY A 116 -6.35 -8.27 14.31
CA GLY A 116 -6.05 -7.87 15.69
C GLY A 116 -4.93 -6.83 15.84
N THR A 117 -4.25 -6.44 14.76
CA THR A 117 -3.36 -5.26 14.80
C THR A 117 -4.19 -3.99 14.85
N ASP A 118 -3.78 -3.01 15.65
CA ASP A 118 -4.37 -1.66 15.66
C ASP A 118 -3.33 -0.62 15.21
N LEU A 119 -3.71 0.29 14.33
CA LEU A 119 -2.80 1.26 13.72
C LEU A 119 -3.50 2.60 13.61
N ASN A 120 -2.75 3.66 13.88
CA ASN A 120 -3.21 5.01 13.61
C ASN A 120 -3.08 5.30 12.12
N ILE A 121 -4.17 5.14 11.38
CA ILE A 121 -4.24 5.39 9.95
C ILE A 121 -4.87 6.76 9.74
N LEU A 122 -4.08 7.69 9.21
CA LEU A 122 -4.57 9.02 8.84
C LEU A 122 -5.37 8.95 7.55
N GLU A 123 -4.88 8.19 6.57
CA GLU A 123 -5.48 8.11 5.24
C GLU A 123 -5.04 6.86 4.46
N ILE A 124 -5.95 6.32 3.64
CA ILE A 124 -5.66 5.23 2.69
C ILE A 124 -6.31 5.54 1.35
N ASN A 125 -5.47 5.91 0.38
CA ASN A 125 -5.81 5.98 -1.03
C ASN A 125 -5.59 4.61 -1.67
N GLY A 126 -6.54 3.69 -1.45
CA GLY A 126 -6.54 2.35 -2.03
C GLY A 126 -7.26 1.34 -1.12
N LEU A 127 -6.59 0.26 -0.72
CA LEU A 127 -7.21 -0.84 0.02
C LEU A 127 -6.56 -1.08 1.39
N ASN A 128 -7.39 -1.42 2.36
CA ASN A 128 -6.98 -1.86 3.69
C ASN A 128 -7.57 -3.24 3.95
N VAL A 129 -6.73 -4.26 4.07
CA VAL A 129 -7.17 -5.65 4.16
C VAL A 129 -6.58 -6.39 5.34
N PHE A 130 -7.36 -7.33 5.85
CA PHE A 130 -7.06 -8.04 7.09
C PHE A 130 -7.05 -9.55 6.85
N PHE A 131 -5.90 -10.16 7.10
CA PHE A 131 -5.72 -11.61 6.97
C PHE A 131 -5.22 -12.20 8.29
N ASP A 132 -5.45 -13.50 8.47
CA ASP A 132 -4.91 -14.26 9.61
C ASP A 132 -3.71 -15.08 9.13
N PHE A 133 -2.60 -14.39 8.83
CA PHE A 133 -1.37 -14.98 8.30
C PHE A 133 -0.30 -15.12 9.39
N GLU A 134 0.60 -16.08 9.23
CA GLU A 134 1.74 -16.30 10.13
C GLU A 134 3.05 -15.86 9.52
N ASN A 135 3.20 -16.00 8.20
CA ASN A 135 4.42 -15.70 7.47
C ASN A 135 4.12 -14.82 6.26
N VAL A 136 5.16 -14.17 5.75
CA VAL A 136 5.06 -13.26 4.61
C VAL A 136 6.17 -13.56 3.63
N VAL A 137 5.81 -13.77 2.37
CA VAL A 137 6.71 -13.83 1.22
C VAL A 137 6.36 -12.67 0.31
N THR A 138 7.36 -11.86 -0.05
CA THR A 138 7.14 -10.63 -0.81
C THR A 138 8.05 -10.54 -2.02
N GLN A 139 7.54 -10.07 -3.15
CA GLN A 139 8.35 -9.78 -4.33
C GLN A 139 7.87 -8.50 -5.01
N LEU A 140 8.79 -7.65 -5.45
CA LEU A 140 8.42 -6.36 -6.04
C LEU A 140 8.00 -6.49 -7.51
N GLU A 141 8.78 -7.24 -8.30
CA GLU A 141 8.68 -7.34 -9.77
C GLU A 141 7.94 -8.61 -10.21
N GLY A 142 6.75 -8.82 -9.68
CA GLY A 142 5.93 -9.98 -9.97
C GLY A 142 6.29 -11.21 -9.13
N LEU A 143 5.32 -12.08 -8.85
CA LEU A 143 5.52 -13.28 -8.03
C LEU A 143 4.85 -14.49 -8.67
N GLU A 144 5.65 -15.52 -8.99
CA GLU A 144 5.13 -16.84 -9.36
C GLU A 144 5.02 -17.71 -8.11
N VAL A 145 3.83 -18.26 -7.88
CA VAL A 145 3.55 -19.22 -6.82
C VAL A 145 3.28 -20.56 -7.47
N ASP A 146 4.33 -21.37 -7.55
CA ASP A 146 4.28 -22.75 -8.01
C ASP A 146 4.03 -23.73 -6.85
N ARG A 147 3.93 -25.02 -7.19
CA ARG A 147 3.75 -26.09 -6.21
C ARG A 147 4.88 -26.12 -5.19
N ASP A 148 6.13 -26.03 -5.62
CA ASP A 148 7.31 -26.20 -4.78
C ASP A 148 7.40 -25.06 -3.74
N LEU A 149 7.22 -23.81 -4.17
CA LEU A 149 7.19 -22.66 -3.27
C LEU A 149 6.09 -22.82 -2.22
N LEU A 150 4.92 -23.29 -2.61
CA LEU A 150 3.81 -23.48 -1.70
C LEU A 150 4.06 -24.66 -0.73
N GLU A 151 4.68 -25.76 -1.20
CA GLU A 151 5.09 -26.90 -0.37
C GLU A 151 6.15 -26.51 0.68
N PHE A 152 7.14 -25.69 0.30
CA PHE A 152 8.17 -25.18 1.22
C PHE A 152 7.68 -24.09 2.16
N SER A 153 6.59 -23.40 1.81
CA SER A 153 6.02 -22.37 2.66
C SER A 153 5.35 -22.96 3.91
N GLU A 154 5.33 -22.17 4.98
CA GLU A 154 4.58 -22.48 6.18
C GLU A 154 3.06 -22.30 5.95
N ASN A 155 2.25 -22.92 6.79
CA ASN A 155 0.80 -22.73 6.74
C ASN A 155 0.44 -21.27 6.98
N LYS A 156 -0.62 -20.79 6.32
CA LYS A 156 -1.10 -19.40 6.40
C LYS A 156 -0.04 -18.38 6.00
N THR A 157 0.78 -18.69 4.99
CA THR A 157 1.70 -17.72 4.40
C THR A 157 0.92 -16.71 3.54
N LEU A 158 1.22 -15.42 3.73
CA LEU A 158 0.81 -14.33 2.87
C LEU A 158 1.85 -14.15 1.75
N PHE A 159 1.43 -14.36 0.51
CA PHE A 159 2.23 -14.03 -0.67
C PHE A 159 1.82 -12.64 -1.16
N LEU A 160 2.77 -11.72 -1.28
CA LEU A 160 2.52 -10.35 -1.69
C LEU A 160 3.39 -9.93 -2.88
N SER A 161 2.75 -9.39 -3.91
CA SER A 161 3.39 -8.72 -5.03
C SER A 161 2.88 -7.29 -5.19
N VAL A 162 3.72 -6.37 -5.66
CA VAL A 162 3.25 -5.05 -6.12
C VAL A 162 2.85 -5.11 -7.59
N ASP A 163 3.47 -5.99 -8.36
CA ASP A 163 3.09 -6.27 -9.74
C ASP A 163 2.19 -7.51 -9.82
N GLU A 164 2.03 -8.07 -11.01
CA GLU A 164 1.25 -9.28 -11.25
C GLU A 164 1.69 -10.45 -10.34
N MET A 165 0.74 -11.31 -10.01
CA MET A 165 1.02 -12.58 -9.35
C MET A 165 0.46 -13.71 -10.20
N LYS A 166 1.28 -14.71 -10.46
CA LYS A 166 0.88 -15.91 -11.20
C LYS A 166 0.86 -17.09 -10.24
N ILE A 167 -0.27 -17.77 -10.13
CA ILE A 167 -0.38 -19.05 -9.43
C ILE A 167 -0.36 -20.15 -10.48
N SER A 168 0.69 -20.95 -10.48
CA SER A 168 0.98 -21.90 -11.56
C SER A 168 -0.02 -23.06 -11.62
N GLU A 169 -0.16 -23.67 -12.79
CA GLU A 169 -1.18 -24.70 -13.05
C GLU A 169 -0.95 -26.01 -12.28
N ASP A 170 0.27 -26.22 -11.77
CA ASP A 170 0.65 -27.37 -10.95
C ASP A 170 0.22 -27.23 -9.47
N VAL A 171 -0.30 -26.07 -9.06
CA VAL A 171 -0.87 -25.84 -7.74
C VAL A 171 -2.26 -26.49 -7.64
N SER A 172 -2.36 -27.53 -6.82
CA SER A 172 -3.61 -28.26 -6.62
C SER A 172 -4.52 -27.59 -5.57
N LYS A 173 -5.82 -27.87 -5.69
CA LYS A 173 -6.82 -27.43 -4.70
C LYS A 173 -6.53 -28.04 -3.32
N GLU A 174 -6.07 -29.30 -3.28
CA GLU A 174 -5.71 -30.00 -2.06
C GLU A 174 -4.60 -29.26 -1.31
N LEU A 175 -3.55 -28.83 -2.03
CA LEU A 175 -2.43 -28.10 -1.45
C LEU A 175 -2.86 -26.72 -0.92
N LEU A 176 -3.75 -26.01 -1.63
CA LEU A 176 -4.32 -24.74 -1.15
C LEU A 176 -5.16 -24.92 0.13
N LEU A 177 -5.93 -26.00 0.22
CA LEU A 177 -6.73 -26.29 1.41
C LEU A 177 -5.85 -26.71 2.61
N GLU A 178 -4.75 -27.41 2.36
CA GLU A 178 -3.77 -27.80 3.38
C GLU A 178 -3.00 -26.59 3.90
N LYS A 179 -2.38 -25.81 3.00
CA LYS A 179 -1.48 -24.71 3.34
C LYS A 179 -2.22 -23.44 3.76
N GLN A 180 -3.47 -23.27 3.32
CA GLN A 180 -4.30 -22.09 3.62
C GLN A 180 -3.63 -20.74 3.30
N PRO A 181 -2.97 -20.55 2.13
CA PRO A 181 -2.28 -19.31 1.81
C PRO A 181 -3.24 -18.13 1.57
N TYR A 182 -2.69 -16.93 1.68
CA TYR A 182 -3.34 -15.69 1.25
C TYR A 182 -2.53 -15.04 0.14
N PHE A 183 -3.21 -14.41 -0.80
CA PHE A 183 -2.58 -13.80 -1.97
C PHE A 183 -2.91 -12.32 -2.05
N VAL A 184 -1.89 -11.49 -2.21
CA VAL A 184 -2.08 -10.05 -2.39
C VAL A 184 -1.26 -9.57 -3.57
N SER A 185 -1.92 -8.96 -4.55
CA SER A 185 -1.24 -8.22 -5.62
C SER A 185 -1.79 -6.81 -5.69
N VAL A 186 -0.94 -5.79 -5.86
CA VAL A 186 -1.44 -4.45 -6.19
C VAL A 186 -1.94 -4.41 -7.64
N ALA A 187 -1.32 -5.16 -8.56
CA ALA A 187 -1.82 -5.41 -9.91
C ALA A 187 -2.83 -6.57 -9.92
N GLU A 188 -2.73 -7.50 -10.86
CA GLU A 188 -3.65 -8.63 -11.05
C GLU A 188 -3.10 -9.96 -10.52
N ILE A 189 -4.00 -10.93 -10.32
CA ILE A 189 -3.63 -12.31 -9.97
C ILE A 189 -4.15 -13.25 -11.05
N ARG A 190 -3.26 -14.02 -11.66
CA ARG A 190 -3.58 -15.03 -12.68
C ARG A 190 -3.52 -16.43 -12.08
N CYS A 191 -4.50 -17.27 -12.38
CA CYS A 191 -4.56 -18.64 -11.86
C CYS A 191 -5.34 -19.59 -12.78
N ALA A 192 -5.19 -20.89 -12.55
CA ALA A 192 -5.99 -21.90 -13.25
C ALA A 192 -7.47 -21.87 -12.82
N LYS A 193 -8.38 -22.27 -13.72
CA LYS A 193 -9.83 -22.21 -13.50
C LYS A 193 -10.26 -23.04 -12.29
N GLU A 194 -9.59 -24.17 -12.09
CA GLU A 194 -9.83 -25.18 -11.06
C GLU A 194 -9.65 -24.64 -9.65
N ILE A 195 -8.72 -23.70 -9.47
CA ILE A 195 -8.41 -23.06 -8.18
C ILE A 195 -8.99 -21.66 -8.05
N SER A 196 -9.53 -21.08 -9.13
CA SER A 196 -9.99 -19.68 -9.17
C SER A 196 -11.01 -19.32 -8.08
N ALA A 197 -11.88 -20.25 -7.68
CA ALA A 197 -12.83 -20.02 -6.59
C ALA A 197 -12.13 -19.86 -5.23
N TYR A 198 -11.09 -20.64 -4.96
CA TYR A 198 -10.27 -20.48 -3.77
C TYR A 198 -9.54 -19.13 -3.81
N VAL A 199 -8.86 -18.83 -4.92
CA VAL A 199 -8.10 -17.59 -5.07
C VAL A 199 -9.01 -16.38 -4.85
N ARG A 200 -10.20 -16.33 -5.46
CA ARG A 200 -11.15 -15.21 -5.26
C ARG A 200 -11.63 -15.04 -3.82
N LEU A 201 -11.60 -16.09 -2.99
CA LEU A 201 -11.99 -16.03 -1.58
C LEU A 201 -10.83 -15.63 -0.65
N HIS A 202 -9.60 -15.96 -1.04
CA HIS A 202 -8.40 -15.84 -0.21
C HIS A 202 -7.38 -14.82 -0.74
N ALA A 203 -7.76 -14.06 -1.76
CA ALA A 203 -6.91 -13.06 -2.38
C ALA A 203 -7.47 -11.64 -2.28
N GLN A 204 -6.57 -10.65 -2.29
CA GLN A 204 -6.90 -9.25 -2.57
C GLN A 204 -6.08 -8.72 -3.73
N THR A 205 -6.75 -8.02 -4.63
CA THR A 205 -6.13 -7.34 -5.77
C THR A 205 -6.85 -6.04 -6.09
N MET A 206 -6.16 -5.07 -6.73
CA MET A 206 -6.81 -3.87 -7.26
C MET A 206 -7.30 -4.05 -8.71
N ALA A 207 -6.66 -4.93 -9.50
CA ALA A 207 -7.01 -5.17 -10.91
C ALA A 207 -7.97 -6.36 -11.11
N GLY A 208 -7.97 -7.33 -10.20
CA GLY A 208 -8.86 -8.49 -10.25
C GLY A 208 -8.11 -9.81 -10.40
N VAL A 209 -8.89 -10.90 -10.35
CA VAL A 209 -8.39 -12.27 -10.57
C VAL A 209 -8.77 -12.71 -11.98
N GLU A 210 -7.74 -13.01 -12.77
CA GLU A 210 -7.86 -13.55 -14.12
C GLU A 210 -7.61 -15.06 -14.13
N ILE A 211 -8.24 -15.73 -15.09
CA ILE A 211 -8.05 -17.16 -15.32
C ILE A 211 -7.18 -17.26 -16.57
N PHE A 212 -6.19 -18.17 -16.57
CA PHE A 212 -5.44 -18.47 -17.79
C PHE A 212 -6.40 -18.70 -18.95
N SER A 213 -6.40 -17.81 -19.94
CA SER A 213 -7.06 -18.04 -21.21
C SER A 213 -6.16 -18.99 -22.00
N GLY A 214 -6.66 -20.18 -22.33
CA GLY A 214 -5.91 -21.19 -23.09
C GLY A 214 -5.66 -20.82 -24.56
N ASP A 215 -5.44 -19.55 -24.89
CA ASP A 215 -5.19 -19.04 -26.24
C ASP A 215 -4.03 -18.03 -26.24
N GLU A 216 -2.92 -18.35 -25.56
CA GLU A 216 -1.61 -17.92 -26.06
C GLU A 216 -1.06 -19.06 -26.91
N ASN A 217 -1.67 -19.27 -28.09
CA ASN A 217 -0.88 -19.77 -29.20
C ASN A 217 0.17 -18.69 -29.45
N GLU A 218 1.42 -19.00 -29.10
CA GLU A 218 2.59 -18.38 -29.69
C GLU A 218 2.49 -18.58 -31.20
N ASP A 219 1.82 -17.65 -31.89
CA ASP A 219 1.96 -17.46 -33.33
C ASP A 219 3.09 -16.43 -33.54
N ASP A 220 4.19 -16.98 -34.08
CA ASP A 220 5.39 -16.42 -34.71
C ASP A 220 6.62 -15.99 -33.86
#